data_AF-A0AAW5VCD1-F1
#
_entry.id   AF-A0AAW5VCD1-F1
#
_cell.length_a   1.000
_cell.length_b   1.000
_cell.length_c   1.000
_cell.angle_alpha   90.00
_cell.angle_beta   90.00
_cell.angle_gamma   90.00
#
_symmetry.space_group_name_H-M   'P 1'
#
loop_
_entity.id
_entity.type
_entity.pdbx_description
1 polymer ?
#
loop_
_entity_poly.entity_id
_entity_poly.type
_entity_poly.pdbx_seq_one_letter_code
_entity_poly.pdbx_strand_id
1 'polypeptide(L)'
;MKKIVYFDEQSASDYIDISLGGKKILTTSELVEKHKSLDANVGSALKAKFNWIPFLSSESNASAQTKFNYLSDKIINSTISNTILTDFINKTQDDEKIIKFENCTLSAYPNSLTFFKLFTPYVIISKDNDEKIDVTKLDDALEKGKGYYELIAKSKNIQNILRFNIKAFRNNYNLSDLLKMNLNYNAIFVGTYKISNLDMNKEFNINNKEFSLSDLEEETQEGEELNVYDVILAGVL
;
A
#
# COMPACT_ATOMS: atom_id res chain seq x y z
N MET A 1 9.44 9.24 -11.65
CA MET A 1 9.98 8.76 -10.36
C MET A 1 11.34 8.13 -10.60
N LYS A 2 12.41 8.77 -10.12
CA LYS A 2 13.80 8.30 -10.18
C LYS A 2 14.13 7.27 -9.10
N LYS A 3 13.40 7.24 -7.97
CA LYS A 3 13.63 6.29 -6.88
C LYS A 3 12.32 5.89 -6.21
N ILE A 4 12.06 4.58 -6.15
CA ILE A 4 10.92 4.02 -5.42
C ILE A 4 11.31 3.74 -3.97
N VAL A 5 10.51 4.25 -3.05
CA VAL A 5 10.68 4.12 -1.59
C VAL A 5 9.66 3.12 -1.02
N TYR A 6 8.45 3.16 -1.55
CA TYR A 6 7.33 2.34 -1.10
C TYR A 6 6.51 1.90 -2.30
N PHE A 7 6.10 0.62 -2.34
CA PHE A 7 5.20 0.09 -3.36
C PHE A 7 4.37 -1.08 -2.82
N ASP A 8 3.08 -0.83 -2.59
CA ASP A 8 2.09 -1.86 -2.24
C ASP A 8 1.67 -2.60 -3.51
N GLU A 9 2.43 -3.65 -3.80
CA GLU A 9 2.26 -4.46 -5.01
C GLU A 9 0.92 -5.20 -5.04
N GLN A 10 0.38 -5.60 -3.89
CA GLN A 10 -0.90 -6.29 -3.82
C GLN A 10 -2.03 -5.32 -4.17
N SER A 11 -2.07 -4.15 -3.53
CA SER A 11 -3.06 -3.12 -3.87
C SER A 11 -2.93 -2.65 -5.32
N ALA A 12 -1.70 -2.52 -5.85
CA ALA A 12 -1.48 -2.18 -7.25
C ALA A 12 -2.02 -3.26 -8.20
N SER A 13 -1.78 -4.54 -7.89
CA SER A 13 -2.31 -5.66 -8.67
C SER A 13 -3.84 -5.69 -8.65
N ASP A 14 -4.45 -5.57 -7.46
CA ASP A 14 -5.90 -5.54 -7.30
C ASP A 14 -6.51 -4.36 -8.07
N TYR A 15 -5.87 -3.19 -8.03
CA TYR A 15 -6.29 -2.01 -8.79
C TYR A 15 -6.29 -2.28 -10.30
N ILE A 16 -5.20 -2.85 -10.82
CA ILE A 16 -5.08 -3.20 -12.23
C ILE A 16 -6.19 -4.20 -12.60
N ASP A 17 -6.36 -5.27 -11.83
CA ASP A 17 -7.39 -6.28 -12.04
C ASP A 17 -8.80 -5.70 -12.08
N ILE A 18 -9.16 -4.86 -11.10
CA ILE A 18 -10.47 -4.21 -11.01
C ILE A 18 -10.67 -3.25 -12.20
N SER A 19 -9.63 -2.49 -12.57
CA SER A 19 -9.68 -1.58 -13.72
C SER A 19 -9.91 -2.29 -15.06
N LEU A 20 -9.62 -3.60 -15.12
CA LEU A 20 -9.84 -4.46 -16.26
C LEU A 20 -11.17 -5.22 -16.21
N GLY A 21 -11.99 -5.01 -15.17
CA GLY A 21 -13.31 -5.65 -15.01
C GLY A 21 -13.33 -6.86 -14.08
N GLY A 22 -12.25 -7.08 -13.31
CA GLY A 22 -12.08 -8.23 -12.42
C GLY A 22 -11.81 -9.54 -13.19
N LYS A 23 -11.24 -10.54 -12.53
CA LYS A 23 -11.00 -11.89 -13.08
C LYS A 23 -12.31 -12.60 -13.51
N LYS A 24 -12.90 -12.18 -14.62
CA LYS A 24 -13.43 -13.13 -15.59
C LYS A 24 -12.21 -13.59 -16.37
N ILE A 25 -12.01 -14.90 -16.45
CA ILE A 25 -10.99 -15.56 -17.26
C ILE A 25 -10.87 -14.77 -18.57
N LEU A 26 -9.81 -13.99 -18.71
CA LEU A 26 -9.45 -13.31 -19.94
C LEU A 26 -9.06 -14.41 -20.92
N THR A 27 -10.07 -15.05 -21.51
CA THR A 27 -9.86 -15.84 -22.71
C THR A 27 -9.59 -14.86 -23.83
N THR A 28 -8.57 -15.16 -24.63
CA THR A 28 -8.10 -14.37 -25.78
C THR A 28 -9.25 -13.94 -26.71
N SER A 29 -10.37 -14.65 -26.67
CA SER A 29 -11.59 -14.44 -27.45
C SER A 29 -12.33 -13.13 -27.15
N GLU A 30 -12.48 -12.72 -25.88
CA GLU A 30 -13.30 -11.53 -25.52
C GLU A 30 -12.58 -10.20 -25.78
N LEU A 31 -11.24 -10.18 -25.72
CA LEU A 31 -10.41 -9.02 -26.08
C LEU A 31 -10.45 -8.72 -27.59
N VAL A 32 -10.66 -9.75 -28.42
CA VAL A 32 -10.71 -9.65 -29.88
C VAL A 32 -12.07 -9.15 -30.36
N GLU A 33 -13.18 -9.52 -29.70
CA GLU A 33 -14.51 -9.08 -30.12
C GLU A 33 -14.79 -7.59 -29.86
N LYS A 34 -14.25 -7.02 -28.78
CA LYS A 34 -14.49 -5.60 -28.43
C LYS A 34 -13.75 -4.59 -29.32
N HIS A 35 -12.84 -5.07 -30.18
CA HIS A 35 -12.04 -4.26 -31.11
C HIS A 35 -12.08 -4.86 -32.53
N LYS A 36 -13.28 -5.15 -33.03
CA LYS A 36 -13.50 -5.66 -34.39
C LYS A 36 -13.39 -4.56 -35.46
N SER A 37 -12.20 -3.99 -35.56
CA SER A 37 -11.67 -3.32 -36.75
C SER A 37 -10.19 -3.07 -36.50
N LEU A 38 -9.32 -3.59 -37.36
CA LEU A 38 -7.85 -3.36 -37.48
C LEU A 38 -7.00 -4.62 -37.25
N ASP A 39 -6.61 -5.19 -38.39
CA ASP A 39 -5.37 -5.90 -38.76
C ASP A 39 -4.67 -6.90 -37.81
N ALA A 40 -4.10 -7.93 -38.45
CA ALA A 40 -3.42 -9.09 -37.89
C ALA A 40 -2.17 -8.83 -36.98
N ASN A 41 -1.89 -7.57 -36.62
CA ASN A 41 -0.78 -7.18 -35.74
C ASN A 41 -1.13 -7.20 -34.23
N VAL A 42 -2.37 -7.52 -33.87
CA VAL A 42 -2.91 -7.41 -32.50
C VAL A 42 -2.33 -8.45 -31.51
N GLY A 43 -1.82 -9.60 -31.98
CA GLY A 43 -1.20 -10.62 -31.12
C GLY A 43 0.10 -10.15 -30.44
N SER A 44 0.79 -9.18 -31.04
CA SER A 44 2.00 -8.55 -30.50
C SER A 44 1.67 -7.40 -29.53
N ALA A 45 0.67 -6.58 -29.89
CA ALA A 45 0.26 -5.41 -29.11
C ALA A 45 -0.40 -5.76 -27.77
N LEU A 46 -1.06 -6.92 -27.67
CA LEU A 46 -1.66 -7.40 -26.42
C LEU A 46 -0.61 -7.95 -25.44
N LYS A 47 0.46 -8.61 -25.92
CA LYS A 47 1.60 -9.01 -25.08
C LYS A 47 2.37 -7.81 -24.54
N ALA A 48 2.49 -6.75 -25.35
CA ALA A 48 3.23 -5.54 -24.96
C ALA A 48 2.52 -4.68 -23.89
N LYS A 49 1.21 -4.83 -23.68
CA LYS A 49 0.42 -4.01 -22.74
C LYS A 49 0.05 -4.70 -21.42
N PHE A 50 0.31 -6.01 -21.28
CA PHE A 50 -0.12 -6.80 -20.12
C PHE A 50 0.94 -7.83 -19.71
N ASN A 51 2.17 -7.38 -19.49
CA ASN A 51 3.30 -8.26 -19.18
C ASN A 51 3.17 -8.96 -17.80
N TRP A 52 2.31 -8.47 -16.89
CA TRP A 52 2.22 -8.97 -15.51
C TRP A 52 1.39 -10.26 -15.37
N ILE A 53 0.58 -10.64 -16.37
CA ILE A 53 -0.22 -11.87 -16.35
C ILE A 53 0.64 -13.00 -16.95
N PRO A 54 1.06 -14.02 -16.16
CA PRO A 54 1.73 -15.18 -16.71
C PRO A 54 0.71 -15.99 -17.53
N PHE A 55 0.72 -15.80 -18.84
CA PHE A 55 -0.04 -16.60 -19.77
C PHE A 55 0.54 -18.02 -19.80
N LEU A 56 0.02 -18.89 -18.92
CA LEU A 56 0.27 -20.33 -18.95
C LEU A 56 -0.60 -20.96 -20.05
N SER A 57 -0.12 -20.87 -21.30
CA SER A 57 -0.53 -21.81 -22.35
C SER A 57 0.70 -22.58 -22.81
N SER A 58 0.88 -23.79 -22.27
CA SER A 58 1.79 -24.74 -22.90
C SER A 58 1.19 -26.14 -22.79
N GLU A 59 0.17 -26.37 -23.60
CA GLU A 59 -0.05 -27.69 -24.17
C GLU A 59 1.08 -27.94 -25.20
N SER A 60 2.23 -28.44 -24.76
CA SER A 60 3.10 -29.27 -25.60
C SER A 60 4.23 -29.89 -24.78
N ASN A 61 4.16 -31.21 -24.77
CA ASN A 61 5.10 -32.25 -24.38
C ASN A 61 6.60 -31.92 -24.22
N ALA A 62 7.12 -32.46 -23.12
CA ALA A 62 8.39 -33.18 -22.98
C ALA A 62 9.72 -32.39 -22.86
N SER A 63 10.38 -32.64 -21.71
CA SER A 63 11.82 -32.56 -21.43
C SER A 63 12.48 -31.21 -21.07
N ALA A 64 12.07 -30.60 -19.95
CA ALA A 64 12.92 -29.61 -19.27
C ALA A 64 12.72 -29.56 -17.73
N GLN A 65 12.31 -30.68 -17.14
CA GLN A 65 11.84 -30.73 -15.76
C GLN A 65 12.96 -31.08 -14.77
N THR A 66 14.11 -30.40 -14.77
CA THR A 66 15.17 -30.68 -13.76
C THR A 66 16.03 -29.50 -13.29
N LYS A 67 15.83 -28.24 -13.71
CA LYS A 67 16.71 -27.12 -13.27
C LYS A 67 16.00 -25.79 -12.95
N PHE A 68 14.89 -25.80 -12.22
CA PHE A 68 14.17 -24.56 -11.87
C PHE A 68 13.93 -24.28 -10.38
N ASN A 69 14.33 -25.19 -9.46
CA ASN A 69 13.87 -25.10 -8.06
C ASN A 69 14.77 -24.31 -7.08
N TYR A 70 15.88 -23.70 -7.50
CA TYR A 70 16.77 -22.98 -6.57
C TYR A 70 17.20 -21.57 -7.00
N LEU A 71 16.92 -21.14 -8.23
CA LEU A 71 17.19 -19.76 -8.71
C LEU A 71 15.92 -18.94 -8.95
N SER A 72 14.74 -19.49 -8.65
CA SER A 72 13.44 -18.97 -9.10
C SER A 72 12.91 -17.81 -8.27
N ASP A 73 12.84 -17.89 -6.94
CA ASP A 73 11.93 -17.01 -6.19
C ASP A 73 12.34 -15.54 -6.22
N LYS A 74 13.63 -15.22 -6.11
CA LYS A 74 14.11 -13.83 -6.06
C LYS A 74 14.09 -13.14 -7.43
N ILE A 75 14.39 -13.88 -8.50
CA ILE A 75 14.41 -13.34 -9.88
C ILE A 75 12.99 -13.25 -10.43
N ILE A 76 12.14 -14.24 -10.16
CA ILE A 76 10.73 -14.25 -10.58
C ILE A 76 9.95 -13.14 -9.84
N ASN A 77 10.07 -13.04 -8.52
CA ASN A 77 9.32 -12.03 -7.76
C ASN A 77 9.74 -10.59 -8.12
N SER A 78 11.04 -10.32 -8.31
CA SER A 78 11.49 -8.98 -8.70
C SER A 78 11.05 -8.59 -10.11
N THR A 79 11.02 -9.54 -11.05
CA THR A 79 10.55 -9.29 -12.42
C THR A 79 9.03 -9.05 -12.46
N ILE A 80 8.25 -9.85 -11.73
CA ILE A 80 6.80 -9.66 -11.58
C ILE A 80 6.52 -8.29 -10.93
N SER A 81 7.19 -7.98 -9.83
CA SER A 81 7.06 -6.72 -9.11
C SER A 81 7.36 -5.49 -9.96
N ASN A 82 8.45 -5.52 -10.74
CA ASN A 82 8.81 -4.41 -11.64
C ASN A 82 7.80 -4.24 -12.79
N THR A 83 7.19 -5.34 -13.22
CA THR A 83 6.17 -5.31 -14.28
C THR A 83 4.88 -4.70 -13.76
N ILE A 84 4.38 -5.17 -12.60
CA ILE A 84 3.19 -4.59 -11.93
C ILE A 84 3.41 -3.11 -11.65
N LEU A 85 4.60 -2.71 -11.19
CA LEU A 85 4.94 -1.31 -10.97
C LEU A 85 4.81 -0.47 -12.24
N THR A 86 5.37 -0.95 -13.35
CA THR A 86 5.34 -0.22 -14.63
C THR A 86 3.92 -0.11 -15.16
N ASP A 87 3.14 -1.20 -15.10
CA ASP A 87 1.75 -1.24 -15.53
C ASP A 87 0.87 -0.34 -14.66
N PHE A 88 1.07 -0.34 -13.35
CA PHE A 88 0.38 0.56 -12.42
C PHE A 88 0.67 2.03 -12.75
N ILE A 89 1.93 2.40 -12.93
CA ILE A 89 2.31 3.79 -13.29
C ILE A 89 1.64 4.20 -14.59
N ASN A 90 1.72 3.36 -15.63
CA ASN A 90 1.13 3.67 -16.94
C ASN A 90 -0.39 3.79 -16.87
N LYS A 91 -1.06 2.94 -16.10
CA LYS A 91 -2.51 2.93 -15.96
C LYS A 91 -3.04 4.12 -15.17
N THR A 92 -2.28 4.60 -14.19
CA THR A 92 -2.72 5.60 -13.21
C THR A 92 -2.21 7.01 -13.50
N GLN A 93 -1.47 7.21 -14.58
CA GLN A 93 -0.95 8.52 -14.97
C GLN A 93 -2.05 9.59 -15.04
N ASP A 94 -3.21 9.25 -15.60
CA ASP A 94 -4.34 10.16 -15.81
C ASP A 94 -5.63 9.66 -15.14
N ASP A 95 -5.53 8.74 -14.17
CA ASP A 95 -6.70 8.18 -13.49
C ASP A 95 -7.06 9.00 -12.24
N GLU A 96 -8.19 9.68 -12.28
CA GLU A 96 -8.68 10.56 -11.21
C GLU A 96 -8.96 9.83 -9.88
N LYS A 97 -9.12 8.49 -9.91
CA LYS A 97 -9.29 7.68 -8.70
C LYS A 97 -7.99 7.59 -7.87
N ILE A 98 -6.84 7.83 -8.51
CA ILE A 98 -5.54 7.87 -7.87
C ILE A 98 -5.17 9.32 -7.60
N ILE A 99 -5.22 9.68 -6.32
CA ILE A 99 -4.88 11.02 -5.86
C ILE A 99 -3.36 11.11 -5.71
N LYS A 100 -2.78 12.14 -6.33
CA LYS A 100 -1.35 12.46 -6.23
C LYS A 100 -1.13 13.50 -5.15
N PHE A 101 -0.40 13.10 -4.13
CA PHE A 101 0.07 13.98 -3.06
C PHE A 101 1.49 14.41 -3.37
N GLU A 102 1.67 15.71 -3.56
CA GLU A 102 2.96 16.34 -3.88
C GLU A 102 3.27 17.45 -2.88
N ASN A 103 4.55 17.62 -2.56
CA ASN A 103 5.04 18.64 -1.62
C ASN A 103 4.32 18.58 -0.26
N CYS A 104 4.01 17.37 0.22
CA CYS A 104 3.39 17.15 1.51
C CYS A 104 4.45 17.00 2.61
N THR A 105 4.18 17.55 3.78
CA THR A 105 4.92 17.19 5.00
C THR A 105 4.16 16.10 5.74
N LEU A 106 4.85 15.01 6.07
CA LEU A 106 4.29 13.92 6.85
C LEU A 106 4.64 14.08 8.33
N SER A 107 3.71 13.71 9.20
CA SER A 107 3.92 13.64 10.64
C SER A 107 3.02 12.57 11.27
N ALA A 108 3.51 11.86 12.27
CA ALA A 108 2.64 10.98 13.07
C ALA A 108 1.79 11.82 14.04
N TYR A 109 0.53 11.42 14.24
CA TYR A 109 -0.32 12.04 15.25
C TYR A 109 0.27 11.80 16.65
N PRO A 110 0.40 12.82 17.52
CA PRO A 110 0.95 12.63 18.87
C PRO A 110 0.21 11.53 19.62
N ASN A 111 0.94 10.68 20.36
CA ASN A 111 0.36 9.56 21.12
C ASN A 111 -0.39 8.50 20.28
N SER A 112 -0.22 8.47 18.95
CA SER A 112 -0.71 7.37 18.12
C SER A 112 0.22 6.15 18.13
N LEU A 113 -0.30 4.98 17.73
CA LEU A 113 0.54 3.78 17.55
C LEU A 113 1.70 4.02 16.58
N THR A 114 1.46 4.76 15.50
CA THR A 114 2.48 5.15 14.51
C THR A 114 3.55 6.06 15.12
N PHE A 115 3.14 6.98 16.01
CA PHE A 115 4.08 7.80 16.78
C PHE A 115 4.98 6.90 17.63
N PHE A 116 4.41 6.00 18.45
CA PHE A 116 5.24 5.09 19.26
C PHE A 116 6.19 4.25 18.40
N LYS A 117 5.76 3.69 17.26
CA LYS A 117 6.65 2.92 16.37
C LYS A 117 7.86 3.73 15.87
N LEU A 118 7.71 5.05 15.67
CA LEU A 118 8.84 5.92 15.32
C LEU A 118 9.83 6.13 16.45
N PHE A 119 9.37 6.18 17.70
CA PHE A 119 10.20 6.52 18.87
C PHE A 119 10.78 5.30 19.59
N THR A 120 10.09 4.16 19.55
CA THR A 120 10.47 2.93 20.25
C THR A 120 11.95 2.54 20.07
N PRO A 121 12.53 2.57 18.85
CA PRO A 121 13.95 2.24 18.67
C PRO A 121 14.90 3.09 19.53
N TYR A 122 14.60 4.38 19.73
CA TYR A 122 15.42 5.29 20.54
C TYR A 122 15.26 5.03 22.03
N VAL A 123 14.05 4.66 22.47
CA VAL A 123 13.77 4.30 23.87
C VAL A 123 14.50 3.00 24.23
N ILE A 124 14.47 1.99 23.35
CA ILE A 124 15.19 0.71 23.56
C ILE A 124 16.68 0.95 23.80
N ILE A 125 17.31 1.83 23.01
CA ILE A 125 18.74 2.16 23.15
C ILE A 125 19.04 2.87 24.47
N SER A 126 18.09 3.65 25.00
CA SER A 126 18.30 4.52 26.17
C SER A 126 18.03 3.84 27.50
N LYS A 127 17.57 2.59 27.52
CA LYS A 127 17.18 1.91 28.76
C LYS A 127 18.40 1.46 29.58
N ASP A 128 18.58 2.09 30.73
CA ASP A 128 19.02 1.40 31.95
C ASP A 128 17.86 0.50 32.43
N ASN A 129 18.16 -0.73 32.88
CA ASN A 129 17.25 -1.87 33.03
C ASN A 129 16.06 -1.74 34.04
N ASP A 130 15.66 -0.54 34.49
CA ASP A 130 14.69 -0.34 35.58
C ASP A 130 13.26 0.05 35.14
N GLU A 131 12.97 0.10 33.84
CA GLU A 131 11.61 0.41 33.37
C GLU A 131 10.68 -0.81 33.37
N LYS A 132 9.52 -0.68 34.03
CA LYS A 132 8.48 -1.72 34.17
C LYS A 132 7.82 -2.19 32.86
N ILE A 133 8.03 -1.47 31.76
CA ILE A 133 7.42 -1.78 30.45
C ILE A 133 8.48 -2.38 29.54
N ASP A 134 8.24 -3.61 29.08
CA ASP A 134 9.07 -4.27 28.08
C ASP A 134 8.79 -3.66 26.70
N VAL A 135 9.60 -2.66 26.35
CA VAL A 135 9.43 -1.87 25.12
C VAL A 135 9.70 -2.70 23.87
N THR A 136 10.53 -3.76 23.97
CA THR A 136 10.72 -4.71 22.87
C THR A 136 9.45 -5.49 22.59
N LYS A 137 8.75 -5.97 23.64
CA LYS A 137 7.43 -6.61 23.47
C LYS A 137 6.37 -5.65 22.96
N LEU A 138 6.42 -4.38 23.36
CA LEU A 138 5.55 -3.36 22.80
C LEU A 138 5.78 -3.20 21.30
N ASP A 139 7.04 -3.09 20.86
CA ASP A 139 7.37 -2.97 19.43
C ASP A 139 6.87 -4.16 18.60
N ASP A 140 7.08 -5.38 19.11
CA ASP A 140 6.58 -6.62 18.51
C ASP A 140 5.05 -6.64 18.43
N ALA A 141 4.37 -6.19 19.49
CA ALA A 141 2.91 -6.14 19.53
C ALA A 141 2.36 -5.12 18.53
N LEU A 142 3.00 -3.95 18.40
CA LEU A 142 2.63 -2.93 17.41
C LEU A 142 2.78 -3.45 15.98
N GLU A 143 3.89 -4.15 15.69
CA GLU A 143 4.16 -4.70 14.36
C GLU A 143 3.21 -5.83 13.97
N LYS A 144 2.77 -6.63 14.94
CA LYS A 144 1.80 -7.71 14.72
C LYS A 144 0.34 -7.23 14.71
N GLY A 145 0.04 -6.17 15.46
CA GLY A 145 -1.32 -5.67 15.68
C GLY A 145 -1.84 -4.72 14.60
N LYS A 146 -0.96 -4.06 13.84
CA LYS A 146 -1.33 -3.12 12.77
C LYS A 146 -0.87 -3.61 11.41
N GLY A 147 -1.74 -3.49 10.41
CA GLY A 147 -1.38 -3.66 8.99
C GLY A 147 -0.84 -2.39 8.33
N TYR A 148 -1.14 -1.22 8.91
CA TYR A 148 -0.84 0.08 8.33
C TYR A 148 -0.27 1.04 9.36
N TYR A 149 0.63 1.92 8.92
CA TYR A 149 1.02 3.14 9.62
C TYR A 149 0.18 4.31 9.13
N GLU A 150 -0.37 5.10 10.04
CA GLU A 150 -1.17 6.29 9.74
C GLU A 150 -0.34 7.55 9.98
N LEU A 151 -0.08 8.30 8.90
CA LEU A 151 0.60 9.59 8.94
C LEU A 151 -0.32 10.70 8.48
N ILE A 152 -0.26 11.85 9.16
CA ILE A 152 -0.90 13.08 8.72
C ILE A 152 -0.07 13.68 7.61
N ALA A 153 -0.64 13.79 6.41
CA ALA A 153 -0.07 14.52 5.29
C ALA A 153 -0.65 15.93 5.26
N LYS A 154 0.22 16.91 5.45
CA LYS A 154 -0.14 18.33 5.35
C LYS A 154 0.38 18.89 4.03
N SER A 155 -0.52 19.43 3.22
CA SER A 155 -0.16 20.22 2.04
C SER A 155 -0.91 21.55 2.09
N LYS A 156 -0.16 22.65 2.13
CA LYS A 156 -0.73 23.99 2.33
C LYS A 156 -1.59 24.02 3.62
N ASN A 157 -2.91 24.15 3.47
CA ASN A 157 -3.90 24.19 4.56
C ASN A 157 -4.83 22.97 4.58
N ILE A 158 -4.54 21.93 3.81
CA ILE A 158 -5.34 20.70 3.79
C ILE A 158 -4.56 19.60 4.51
N GLN A 159 -5.24 18.88 5.38
CA GLN A 159 -4.73 17.69 6.05
C GLN A 159 -5.48 16.46 5.58
N ASN A 160 -4.76 15.37 5.40
CA ASN A 160 -5.31 14.06 5.08
C ASN A 160 -4.53 13.01 5.87
N ILE A 161 -5.11 11.83 6.06
CA ILE A 161 -4.44 10.68 6.64
C ILE A 161 -3.96 9.80 5.49
N LEU A 162 -2.65 9.56 5.42
CA LEU A 162 -2.06 8.58 4.52
C LEU A 162 -1.74 7.32 5.31
N ARG A 163 -2.27 6.19 4.86
CA ARG A 163 -2.00 4.87 5.41
C ARG A 163 -0.96 4.15 4.55
N PHE A 164 0.07 3.62 5.21
CA PHE A 164 1.17 2.91 4.58
C PHE A 164 1.19 1.47 5.08
N ASN A 165 1.03 0.50 4.19
CA ASN A 165 1.15 -0.91 4.50
C ASN A 165 2.56 -1.20 5.00
N ILE A 166 2.65 -1.78 6.19
CA ILE A 166 3.94 -2.01 6.87
C ILE A 166 4.88 -2.94 6.07
N LYS A 167 4.34 -3.75 5.14
CA LYS A 167 5.09 -4.71 4.32
C LYS A 167 5.53 -4.17 2.96
N ALA A 168 5.12 -2.96 2.60
CA ALA A 168 5.28 -2.42 1.24
C ALA A 168 6.52 -1.51 1.05
N PHE A 169 7.33 -1.32 2.10
CA PHE A 169 8.59 -0.58 2.00
C PHE A 169 9.60 -1.31 1.12
N ARG A 170 10.34 -0.55 0.28
CA ARG A 170 11.34 -1.09 -0.66
C ARG A 170 12.73 -0.62 -0.29
N ASN A 171 13.76 -1.28 -0.82
CA ASN A 171 15.14 -0.80 -0.78
C ASN A 171 15.67 -0.44 0.63
N ASN A 172 15.22 -1.15 1.66
CA ASN A 172 15.56 -0.92 3.07
C ASN A 172 15.13 0.44 3.64
N TYR A 173 14.21 1.15 2.96
CA TYR A 173 13.56 2.30 3.58
C TYR A 173 12.60 1.86 4.68
N ASN A 174 12.41 2.72 5.66
CA ASN A 174 11.50 2.51 6.78
C ASN A 174 10.58 3.73 6.99
N LEU A 175 9.66 3.61 7.96
CA LEU A 175 8.71 4.65 8.31
C LEU A 175 9.36 6.01 8.62
N SER A 176 10.52 6.02 9.30
CA SER A 176 11.21 7.27 9.67
C SER A 176 11.82 7.99 8.47
N ASP A 177 12.14 7.26 7.40
CA ASP A 177 12.66 7.86 6.16
C ASP A 177 11.59 8.66 5.43
N LEU A 178 10.32 8.22 5.49
CA LEU A 178 9.19 8.93 4.87
C LEU A 178 9.03 10.35 5.40
N LEU A 179 9.41 10.60 6.66
CA LEU A 179 9.33 11.93 7.29
C LEU A 179 10.45 12.87 6.86
N LYS A 180 11.52 12.35 6.25
CA LYS A 180 12.75 13.09 5.93
C LYS A 180 12.97 13.27 4.43
N MET A 181 12.11 12.68 3.60
CA MET A 181 12.25 12.67 2.15
C MET A 181 11.16 13.53 1.49
N ASN A 182 11.52 14.20 0.40
CA ASN A 182 10.53 14.83 -0.48
C ASN A 182 10.03 13.77 -1.48
N LEU A 183 8.86 13.19 -1.19
CA LEU A 183 8.26 12.13 -1.99
C LEU A 183 6.94 12.59 -2.60
N ASN A 184 6.63 12.01 -3.75
CA ASN A 184 5.29 12.01 -4.30
C ASN A 184 4.60 10.71 -3.95
N TYR A 185 3.33 10.80 -3.57
CA TYR A 185 2.52 9.64 -3.18
C TYR A 185 1.33 9.50 -4.12
N ASN A 186 1.16 8.32 -4.69
CA ASN A 186 -0.05 7.92 -5.39
C ASN A 186 -0.89 7.11 -4.41
N ALA A 187 -2.08 7.60 -4.10
CA ALA A 187 -2.93 6.99 -3.09
C ALA A 187 -4.40 6.95 -3.52
N ILE A 188 -5.14 6.00 -2.99
CA ILE A 188 -6.57 5.80 -3.27
C ILE A 188 -7.39 6.20 -2.05
N PHE A 189 -8.51 6.90 -2.26
CA PHE A 189 -9.41 7.28 -1.18
C PHE A 189 -10.11 6.05 -0.60
N VAL A 190 -10.14 5.95 0.74
CA VAL A 190 -10.71 4.78 1.44
C VAL A 190 -11.74 5.15 2.51
N GLY A 191 -11.98 6.44 2.75
CA GLY A 191 -13.01 6.91 3.68
C GLY A 191 -12.59 8.16 4.44
N THR A 192 -13.36 8.53 5.46
CA THR A 192 -13.01 9.59 6.42
C THR A 192 -12.73 8.98 7.79
N TYR A 193 -11.91 9.66 8.59
CA TYR A 193 -11.64 9.24 9.95
C TYR A 193 -11.40 10.43 10.85
N LYS A 194 -11.94 10.36 12.07
CA LYS A 194 -11.78 11.39 13.07
C LYS A 194 -10.35 11.39 13.59
N ILE A 195 -9.63 12.50 13.41
CA ILE A 195 -8.20 12.57 13.73
C ILE A 195 -7.91 12.21 15.19
N SER A 196 -8.80 12.58 16.12
CA SER A 196 -8.62 12.30 17.55
C SER A 196 -8.64 10.82 17.89
N ASN A 197 -9.23 9.97 17.04
CA ASN A 197 -9.34 8.53 17.26
C ASN A 197 -8.03 7.80 16.91
N LEU A 198 -7.05 8.48 16.30
CA LEU A 198 -5.68 7.99 16.16
C LEU A 198 -4.93 7.95 17.49
N ASP A 199 -5.45 8.59 18.55
CA ASP A 199 -4.88 8.47 19.89
C ASP A 199 -4.96 7.01 20.37
N MET A 200 -3.82 6.46 20.76
CA MET A 200 -3.68 5.07 21.19
C MET A 200 -4.70 4.68 22.27
N ASN A 201 -5.01 5.56 23.22
CA ASN A 201 -5.96 5.24 24.29
C ASN A 201 -7.38 5.06 23.73
N LYS A 202 -7.78 5.89 22.76
CA LYS A 202 -9.08 5.75 22.11
C LYS A 202 -9.12 4.48 21.27
N GLU A 203 -8.06 4.19 20.53
CA GLU A 203 -7.97 3.00 19.70
C GLU A 203 -8.07 1.69 20.53
N PHE A 204 -7.45 1.64 21.71
CA PHE A 204 -7.62 0.51 22.63
C PHE A 204 -8.98 0.47 23.31
N ASN A 205 -9.56 1.63 23.67
CA ASN A 205 -10.88 1.69 24.30
C ASN A 205 -12.01 1.28 23.36
N ILE A 206 -11.90 1.58 22.05
CA ILE A 206 -12.84 1.13 21.03
C ILE A 206 -12.91 -0.41 20.97
N ASN A 207 -11.78 -1.09 21.17
CA ASN A 207 -11.71 -2.55 21.16
C ASN A 207 -12.20 -3.21 22.46
N ASN A 208 -12.38 -2.44 23.55
CA ASN A 208 -12.82 -2.93 24.85
C ASN A 208 -14.31 -2.65 25.15
N LYS A 209 -15.00 -1.86 24.32
CA LYS A 209 -16.46 -1.77 24.37
C LYS A 209 -17.02 -3.07 23.76
N GLU A 210 -17.75 -3.86 24.56
CA GLU A 210 -18.68 -4.84 24.00
C GLU A 210 -19.54 -4.10 22.98
N PHE A 211 -19.45 -4.49 21.70
CA PHE A 211 -20.07 -3.79 20.60
C PHE A 211 -21.60 -3.94 20.68
N SER A 212 -22.24 -3.09 21.49
CA SER A 212 -23.69 -2.97 21.52
C SER A 212 -24.13 -2.16 20.32
N LEU A 213 -25.06 -2.69 19.54
CA LEU A 213 -25.67 -2.01 18.38
C LEU A 213 -26.33 -0.67 18.75
N SER A 214 -26.53 -0.39 20.05
CA SER A 214 -27.03 0.89 20.58
C SER A 214 -25.99 2.00 20.62
N ASP A 215 -24.69 1.71 20.54
CA ASP A 215 -23.61 2.73 20.54
C ASP A 215 -23.42 3.37 19.15
N LEU A 216 -24.19 2.94 18.14
CA LEU A 216 -24.26 3.57 16.82
C LEU A 216 -25.09 4.87 16.82
N GLU A 217 -25.83 5.11 17.90
CA GLU A 217 -26.61 6.33 18.11
C GLU A 217 -25.97 7.09 19.28
N GLU A 218 -25.46 8.29 18.99
CA GLU A 218 -24.94 9.28 19.95
C GLU A 218 -23.48 9.13 20.43
N GLU A 219 -22.52 9.49 19.57
CA GLU A 219 -21.45 10.40 19.99
C GLU A 219 -21.20 11.46 18.89
N THR A 220 -21.99 12.53 18.91
CA THR A 220 -21.65 13.82 18.28
C THR A 220 -20.50 14.47 19.04
N GLN A 221 -19.33 13.82 19.05
CA GLN A 221 -18.12 14.53 19.44
C GLN A 221 -17.61 15.27 18.19
N GLU A 222 -17.85 16.58 18.14
CA GLU A 222 -17.16 17.50 17.23
C GLU A 222 -15.65 17.23 17.28
N GLY A 223 -15.10 16.69 16.20
CA GLY A 223 -13.67 16.66 15.99
C GLY A 223 -13.40 16.56 14.51
N GLU A 224 -12.30 17.17 14.10
CA GLU A 224 -11.91 17.27 12.71
C GLU A 224 -11.82 15.86 12.06
N GLU A 225 -12.69 15.62 11.08
CA GLU A 225 -12.61 14.45 10.22
C GLU A 225 -11.68 14.74 9.05
N LEU A 226 -10.75 13.81 8.80
CA LEU A 226 -9.83 13.89 7.68
C LEU A 226 -10.14 12.79 6.69
N ASN A 227 -9.93 13.09 5.41
CA ASN A 227 -9.94 12.06 4.37
C ASN A 227 -8.76 11.11 4.56
N VAL A 228 -9.02 9.83 4.40
CA VAL A 228 -8.06 8.74 4.53
C VAL A 228 -7.75 8.18 3.15
N TYR A 229 -6.47 7.95 2.89
CA TYR A 229 -5.99 7.37 1.65
C TYR A 229 -5.00 6.24 1.92
N ASP A 230 -5.15 5.14 1.19
CA ASP A 230 -4.14 4.08 1.15
C ASP A 230 -3.10 4.42 0.10
N VAL A 231 -1.85 4.57 0.52
CA VAL A 231 -0.74 4.82 -0.39
C VAL A 231 -0.41 3.53 -1.11
N ILE A 232 -0.37 3.58 -2.45
CA ILE A 232 -0.01 2.44 -3.30
C ILE A 232 1.44 2.57 -3.76
N LEU A 233 1.88 3.78 -4.10
CA LEU A 233 3.23 4.04 -4.61
C LEU A 233 3.78 5.34 -4.03
N ALA A 234 5.01 5.31 -3.52
CA ALA A 234 5.74 6.51 -3.14
C ALA A 234 7.18 6.52 -3.66
N GLY A 235 7.61 7.66 -4.17
CA GLY A 235 8.95 7.80 -4.73
C GLY A 235 9.36 9.25 -4.98
N VAL A 236 10.67 9.42 -5.21
CA VAL A 236 11.26 10.70 -5.62
C VAL A 236 11.05 10.86 -7.13
N LEU A 237 10.61 12.04 -7.57
CA LEU A 237 10.37 12.33 -9.00
C LEU A 237 11.61 12.22 -9.88
#